data_AF-A0AAW7BE75-F1
#
_entry.id   AF-A0AAW7BE75-F1
#
_cell.length_a   1.000
_cell.length_b   1.000
_cell.length_c   1.000
_cell.angle_alpha   90.00
_cell.angle_beta   90.00
_cell.angle_gamma   90.00
#
_symmetry.space_group_name_H-M   'P 1'
#
loop_
_entity.id
_entity.type
_entity.pdbx_description
1 polymer ?
#
loop_
_entity_poly.entity_id
_entity_poly.type
_entity_poly.pdbx_seq_one_letter_code
_entity_poly.pdbx_strand_id
1 'polypeptide(L)' 'LVAAGFLKSLIRTVPYRIHTILTDNGVQFVQREQGPGLTFPHIFGRVALEHGIEQKPEAFIIKPHHHMLGPNN' A
#
# COMPACT_ATOMS: atom_id res chain seq x y z
N LEU A 1 -11.74 5.26 -4.09
CA LEU A 1 -11.73 6.71 -4.39
C LEU A 1 -11.09 7.52 -3.25
N VAL A 2 -11.53 7.33 -2.00
CA VAL A 2 -10.99 8.04 -0.82
C VAL A 2 -9.47 7.90 -0.69
N ALA A 3 -8.93 6.67 -0.69
CA ALA A 3 -7.48 6.45 -0.55
C ALA A 3 -6.64 7.14 -1.64
N ALA A 4 -7.09 7.12 -2.90
CA ALA A 4 -6.38 7.80 -4.00
C ALA A 4 -6.44 9.33 -3.87
N GLY A 5 -7.58 9.87 -3.42
CA GLY A 5 -7.71 11.31 -3.13
C GLY A 5 -6.82 11.75 -1.97
N PHE A 6 -6.72 10.91 -0.93
CA PHE A 6 -5.79 11.10 0.17
C PHE A 6 -4.34 11.14 -0.33
N LEU A 7 -3.91 10.15 -1.13
CA LEU A 7 -2.55 10.09 -1.68
C LEU A 7 -2.21 11.34 -2.50
N LYS A 8 -3.10 11.79 -3.39
CA LYS A 8 -2.90 13.03 -4.15
C LYS A 8 -2.74 14.25 -3.26
N SER A 9 -3.53 14.33 -2.20
CA SER A 9 -3.47 15.44 -1.24
C SER A 9 -2.16 15.42 -0.46
N LEU A 10 -1.73 14.23 -0.02
CA LEU A 10 -0.48 14.02 0.70
C LEU A 10 0.73 14.45 -0.14
N ILE A 11 0.82 13.98 -1.39
CA ILE A 11 1.89 14.32 -2.34
C ILE A 11 1.99 15.85 -2.54
N ARG A 12 0.86 16.55 -2.59
CA ARG A 12 0.82 18.02 -2.76
C ARG A 12 1.20 18.78 -1.50
N THR A 13 1.04 18.18 -0.33
CA THR A 13 1.15 18.88 0.96
C THR A 13 2.55 18.77 1.54
N VAL A 14 3.23 17.64 1.35
CA VAL A 14 4.55 17.43 1.95
C VAL A 14 5.65 18.06 1.08
N PRO A 15 6.68 18.70 1.66
CA PRO A 15 7.79 19.30 0.90
C PRO A 15 8.86 18.27 0.49
N TYR A 16 8.52 16.97 0.53
CA TYR A 16 9.46 15.88 0.30
C TYR A 16 8.93 14.94 -0.77
N ARG A 17 9.84 14.29 -1.50
CA ARG A 17 9.49 13.23 -2.44
C ARG A 17 9.19 11.94 -1.67
N ILE A 18 7.98 11.43 -1.84
CA ILE A 18 7.58 10.12 -1.34
C ILE A 18 8.15 9.08 -2.30
N HIS A 19 8.95 8.15 -1.80
CA HIS A 19 9.56 7.08 -2.62
C HIS A 19 8.80 5.75 -2.46
N THR A 20 8.21 5.51 -1.29
CA THR A 20 7.55 4.25 -0.95
C THR A 20 6.36 4.52 -0.05
N ILE A 21 5.27 3.75 -0.24
CA ILE A 21 4.12 3.72 0.66
C ILE A 21 3.85 2.29 1.09
N LEU A 22 3.64 2.13 2.39
CA LEU A 22 3.20 0.89 3.03
C LEU A 22 1.70 0.96 3.23
N THR A 23 0.99 -0.06 2.77
CA THR A 23 -0.45 -0.19 2.93
C THR A 23 -0.78 -1.54 3.54
N ASP A 24 -1.80 -1.55 4.39
CA ASP A 24 -2.38 -2.80 4.87
C ASP A 24 -3.02 -3.63 3.73
N ASN A 25 -3.48 -4.83 4.06
CA ASN A 25 -4.17 -5.72 3.11
C ASN A 25 -5.66 -5.35 2.95
N GLY A 26 -6.04 -4.08 3.17
CA GLY A 26 -7.40 -3.61 2.97
C GLY A 26 -7.86 -3.75 1.52
N VAL A 27 -9.17 -3.92 1.31
CA VAL A 27 -9.79 -4.08 -0.02
C VAL A 27 -9.49 -2.93 -1.00
N GLN A 28 -9.07 -1.77 -0.48
CA GLN A 28 -8.71 -0.60 -1.27
C GLN A 28 -7.28 -0.64 -1.83
N PHE A 29 -6.44 -1.52 -1.29
CA PHE A 29 -5.00 -1.64 -1.58
C PHE A 29 -4.62 -3.02 -2.13
N VAL A 30 -5.48 -4.03 -1.93
CA VAL A 30 -5.29 -5.36 -2.51
C VAL A 30 -5.61 -5.33 -4.00
N GLN A 31 -4.59 -5.62 -4.80
CA GLN A 31 -4.75 -5.90 -6.22
C GLN A 31 -5.46 -7.25 -6.38
N ARG A 32 -6.71 -7.23 -6.84
CA ARG A 32 -7.44 -8.47 -7.18
C ARG A 32 -7.05 -8.88 -8.59
N GLU A 33 -6.42 -10.04 -8.73
CA GLU A 33 -6.21 -10.65 -10.04
C GLU A 33 -7.56 -11.10 -10.60
N GLN A 34 -7.98 -10.50 -11.71
CA GLN A 34 -9.16 -10.97 -12.45
C GLN A 34 -8.69 -11.87 -13.59
N GLY A 35 -8.32 -13.10 -13.24
CA GLY A 35 -7.91 -14.11 -14.20
C GLY A 35 -6.50 -13.92 -14.80
N PRO A 36 -6.09 -14.80 -15.73
CA PRO A 36 -4.72 -14.87 -16.19
C PRO A 36 -4.38 -13.67 -17.09
N GLY A 37 -3.59 -12.73 -16.54
CA GLY A 37 -2.84 -11.76 -17.34
C GLY A 37 -3.37 -10.32 -17.39
N LEU A 38 -4.50 -9.99 -16.76
CA LEU A 38 -5.02 -8.62 -16.69
C LEU A 38 -4.95 -8.05 -15.27
N THR A 39 -3.78 -7.52 -14.95
CA THR A 39 -3.51 -6.85 -13.68
C THR A 39 -3.73 -5.35 -13.86
N PHE A 40 -4.98 -4.87 -13.72
CA PHE A 40 -5.25 -3.43 -13.70
C PHE A 40 -4.92 -2.86 -12.32
N PRO A 41 -3.92 -1.95 -12.20
CA PRO A 41 -3.70 -1.25 -10.95
C PRO A 41 -4.99 -0.52 -10.56
N HIS A 42 -5.48 -0.85 -9.37
CA HIS A 42 -6.57 -0.13 -8.74
C HIS A 42 -6.21 1.36 -8.66
N ILE A 43 -7.21 2.26 -8.58
CA ILE A 43 -6.96 3.71 -8.74
C ILE A 43 -5.88 4.28 -7.80
N PHE A 44 -5.70 3.68 -6.63
CA PHE A 44 -4.60 4.01 -5.72
C PHE A 44 -3.24 3.56 -6.26
N GLY A 45 -3.10 2.30 -6.66
CA GLY A 45 -1.96 1.76 -7.43
C GLY A 45 -1.55 2.62 -8.63
N ARG A 46 -2.53 3.06 -9.42
CA ARG A 46 -2.29 3.95 -10.56
C ARG A 46 -1.67 5.29 -10.15
N VAL A 47 -2.24 5.95 -9.15
CA VAL A 47 -1.72 7.24 -8.67
C VAL A 47 -0.30 7.07 -8.11
N ALA A 48 -0.02 6.01 -7.36
CA ALA A 48 1.33 5.74 -6.87
C ALA A 48 2.33 5.57 -8.02
N LEU A 49 1.98 4.77 -9.04
CA LEU A 49 2.81 4.57 -10.23
C LEU A 49 3.05 5.86 -11.02
N GLU A 50 2.00 6.66 -11.24
CA GLU A 50 2.08 7.96 -11.93
C GLU A 50 3.05 8.94 -11.23
N HIS A 51 3.20 8.81 -9.91
CA HIS A 51 4.12 9.62 -9.11
C HIS A 51 5.46 8.93 -8.80
N GLY A 52 5.72 7.75 -9.39
CA GLY A 52 6.95 6.98 -9.17
C GLY A 52 7.12 6.50 -7.73
N ILE A 53 6.00 6.23 -7.05
CA ILE A 53 5.95 5.74 -5.67
C ILE A 53 5.80 4.23 -5.69
N GLU A 54 6.74 3.53 -5.06
CA GLU A 54 6.66 2.08 -4.89
C GLU A 54 5.61 1.71 -3.85
N GLN A 55 4.80 0.69 -4.16
CA GLN A 55 3.87 0.09 -3.20
C GLN A 55 4.45 -1.21 -2.67
N LYS A 56 4.58 -1.31 -1.36
CA LYS A 56 4.98 -2.55 -0.68
C LYS A 56 3.77 -3.07 0.11
N PRO A 57 3.17 -4.20 -0.30
CA PRO A 57 2.18 -4.87 0.53
C PRO A 57 2.81 -5.27 1.87
N GLU A 58 2.06 -5.18 2.97
CA GLU A 58 2.49 -5.60 4.32
C GLU A 58 3.15 -6.99 4.40
N ALA A 59 2.97 -7.86 3.39
CA ALA A 59 3.72 -9.11 3.25
C ALA A 59 5.25 -8.96 3.29
N PHE A 60 5.81 -7.76 3.07
CA PHE A 60 7.27 -7.52 3.13
C PHE A 60 7.79 -7.03 4.50
N ILE A 61 6.93 -6.63 5.44
CA ILE A 61 7.37 -6.15 6.77
C ILE A 61 7.40 -7.26 7.83
N ILE A 62 6.66 -8.35 7.63
CA ILE A 62 6.62 -9.45 8.59
C ILE A 62 7.72 -10.48 8.30
N LYS A 63 8.96 -10.17 8.73
CA LYS A 63 9.77 -11.22 9.37
C LYS A 63 9.09 -11.55 10.70
N PRO A 64 8.68 -12.80 10.96
CA PRO A 64 7.86 -13.16 12.11
C PRO A 64 8.72 -13.25 13.38
N HIS A 65 9.19 -12.11 13.91
CA HIS A 65 9.86 -12.05 15.21
C HIS A 65 9.49 -10.78 15.97
N HIS A 66 8.20 -10.57 16.22
CA HIS A 66 7.76 -9.76 17.36
C HIS A 66 6.73 -10.58 18.14
N HIS A 67 7.23 -11.55 18.90
CA HIS A 67 6.43 -12.23 19.93
C HIS A 67 6.35 -11.27 21.12
N MET A 68 5.32 -10.42 21.15
CA MET A 68 4.92 -9.80 22.41
C MET A 68 4.41 -10.92 23.31
N LEU A 69 5.17 -11.23 24.35
CA LEU A 69 4.77 -12.14 25.42
C LEU A 69 3.42 -11.64 25.99
N GLY A 70 2.35 -12.37 25.71
CA GLY A 70 1.10 -12.32 26.49
C GLY A 70 1.17 -13.39 27.59
N PRO A 71 0.59 -13.15 28.78
CA PRO A 71 0.82 -14.00 29.93
C PRO A 71 0.24 -15.39 29.70
N ASN A 72 1.05 -16.38 30.07
CA ASN A 72 0.76 -17.80 30.00
C ASN A 72 -0.52 -18.15 30.76
N ASN A 73 -1.46 -18.82 30.10
CA ASN A 73 -2.31 -19.85 30.69
C ASN A 73 -2.91 -20.77 29.63
#